data_AF-A0AAD8HRK6-F1
#
_entry.id   AF-A0AAD8HRK6-F1
#
_cell.length_a   1.000
_cell.length_b   1.000
_cell.length_c   1.000
_cell.angle_alpha   90.00
_cell.angle_beta   90.00
_cell.angle_gamma   90.00
#
_symmetry.space_group_name_H-M   'P 1'
#
loop_
_entity.id
_entity.type
_entity.pdbx_description
1 polymer ?
#
loop_
_entity_poly.entity_id
_entity_poly.type
_entity_poly.pdbx_seq_one_letter_code
_entity_poly.pdbx_strand_id
1 'polypeptide(L)'
;MSGVMRKLIQKKFKMRGYTLKVEALTEILPFLSKFKDAEDEALDLLLDELQHQSLKSSILDKESVSRVVSLLMEAEAAAEDTPASTSGSGAALRVIDAFVVPKYRYDPIKKMFLEHTGRLPIHGDASAKAILYRDRFLLLFQRLSRDPHFSRPAFDTDLSQFGNCQISPIQSLVGRTGRCWVMGVISQLEDGHFYLEDLTAAVEINLSNAISLATNNFLSQC
;
A
#
# COMPACT_ATOMS: atom_id res chain seq x y z
N MET A 1 30.99 29.36 -8.19
CA MET A 1 29.51 29.42 -8.16
C MET A 1 28.92 30.45 -7.17
N SER A 2 29.66 31.01 -6.19
CA SER A 2 29.03 31.79 -5.11
C SER A 2 28.65 33.26 -5.44
N GLY A 3 29.31 33.93 -6.38
CA GLY A 3 29.08 35.37 -6.62
C GLY A 3 27.75 35.71 -7.29
N VAL A 4 27.34 34.92 -8.29
CA VAL A 4 26.09 35.12 -9.05
C VAL A 4 24.89 34.76 -8.17
N MET A 5 24.96 33.63 -7.46
CA MET A 5 23.91 33.17 -6.55
C MET A 5 23.64 34.18 -5.42
N ARG A 6 24.69 34.74 -4.81
CA ARG A 6 24.54 35.79 -3.79
C ARG A 6 23.80 37.02 -4.29
N LYS A 7 24.05 37.44 -5.53
CA LYS A 7 23.32 38.57 -6.16
C LYS A 7 21.86 38.21 -6.42
N LEU A 8 21.57 36.99 -6.86
CA LEU A 8 20.21 36.50 -7.08
C LEU A 8 19.39 36.51 -5.78
N ILE A 9 19.94 35.94 -4.70
CA ILE A 9 19.33 35.92 -3.37
C ILE A 9 19.03 37.36 -2.92
N GLN A 10 20.03 38.25 -2.93
CA GLN A 10 19.84 39.64 -2.53
C GLN A 10 18.78 40.36 -3.37
N LYS A 11 18.71 40.06 -4.68
CA LYS A 11 17.69 40.63 -5.58
C LYS A 11 16.29 40.15 -5.21
N LYS A 12 16.05 38.84 -5.08
CA LYS A 12 14.72 38.30 -4.75
C LYS A 12 14.22 38.80 -3.40
N PHE A 13 15.07 38.80 -2.38
CA PHE A 13 14.71 39.34 -1.06
C PHE A 13 14.37 40.83 -1.10
N LYS A 14 15.14 41.64 -1.84
CA LYS A 14 14.80 43.06 -2.04
C LYS A 14 13.49 43.25 -2.78
N MET A 15 13.15 42.40 -3.76
CA MET A 15 11.85 42.47 -4.45
C MET A 15 10.67 42.19 -3.52
N ARG A 16 10.86 41.36 -2.49
CA ARG A 16 9.88 41.11 -1.42
C ARG A 16 9.97 42.12 -0.25
N GLY A 17 10.79 43.16 -0.38
CA GLY A 17 10.92 44.23 0.62
C GLY A 17 11.89 43.95 1.76
N TYR A 18 12.60 42.82 1.74
CA TYR A 18 13.52 42.41 2.80
C TYR A 18 14.96 42.90 2.56
N THR A 19 15.63 43.25 3.65
CA THR A 19 17.08 43.53 3.67
C THR A 19 17.81 42.44 4.42
N LEU A 20 18.67 41.70 3.72
CA LEU A 20 19.47 40.60 4.26
C LEU A 20 20.77 41.09 4.91
N LYS A 21 21.03 40.69 6.16
CA LYS A 21 22.36 40.77 6.76
C LYS A 21 23.30 39.71 6.17
N VAL A 22 24.61 39.95 6.25
CA VAL A 22 25.64 39.04 5.73
C VAL A 22 25.51 37.64 6.37
N GLU A 23 25.24 37.59 7.67
CA GLU A 23 25.09 36.34 8.44
C GLU A 23 23.86 35.52 8.01
N ALA A 24 22.77 36.18 7.61
CA ALA A 24 21.59 35.51 7.09
C ALA A 24 21.86 34.92 5.70
N LEU A 25 22.61 35.65 4.86
CA LEU A 25 23.01 35.17 3.54
C LEU A 25 23.96 33.96 3.62
N THR A 26 24.81 33.89 4.65
CA THR A 26 25.64 32.70 4.91
C THR A 26 24.84 31.47 5.34
N GLU A 27 23.61 31.64 5.84
CA GLU A 27 22.71 30.53 6.22
C GLU A 27 21.92 30.00 5.02
N ILE A 28 21.51 30.89 4.11
CA ILE A 28 20.70 30.52 2.92
C ILE A 28 21.52 29.69 1.92
N LEU A 29 22.81 29.99 1.76
CA LEU A 29 23.66 29.32 0.78
C LEU A 29 23.78 27.80 1.01
N PRO A 30 24.07 27.31 2.24
CA PRO A 30 24.02 25.88 2.54
C PRO A 30 22.65 25.24 2.26
N PHE A 31 21.55 25.91 2.59
CA PHE A 31 20.20 25.43 2.34
C PHE A 31 19.94 25.23 0.84
N LEU A 32 20.22 26.23 0.01
CA LEU A 32 20.02 26.14 -1.45
C LEU A 32 20.93 25.09 -2.10
N SER A 33 22.12 24.86 -1.55
CA SER A 33 23.04 23.86 -2.10
C SER A 33 22.51 22.42 -2.06
N LYS A 34 21.46 22.16 -1.26
CA LYS A 34 20.74 20.89 -1.23
C LYS A 34 19.82 20.69 -2.43
N PHE A 35 19.39 21.77 -3.09
CA PHE A 35 18.41 21.77 -4.20
C PHE A 35 19.07 22.17 -5.52
N LYS A 36 20.11 21.43 -5.97
CA LYS A 36 20.97 21.82 -7.11
C LYS A 36 20.23 22.14 -8.43
N ASP A 37 19.06 21.54 -8.66
CA ASP A 37 18.27 21.76 -9.87
C ASP A 37 17.01 22.62 -9.64
N ALA A 38 16.73 23.00 -8.38
CA ALA A 38 15.53 23.71 -7.96
C ALA A 38 15.84 24.91 -7.03
N GLU A 39 17.03 25.49 -7.16
CA GLU A 39 17.51 26.58 -6.28
C GLU A 39 16.56 27.79 -6.29
N ASP A 40 15.97 28.12 -7.46
CA ASP A 40 15.09 29.26 -7.61
C ASP A 40 13.71 29.04 -6.95
N GLU A 41 13.19 27.81 -7.03
CA GLU A 41 11.95 27.36 -6.39
C GLU A 41 12.12 27.26 -4.87
N ALA A 42 13.22 26.67 -4.40
CA ALA A 42 13.56 26.60 -2.98
C ALA A 42 13.71 28.00 -2.35
N LEU A 43 14.24 28.96 -3.12
CA LEU A 43 14.36 30.35 -2.71
C LEU A 43 12.99 31.05 -2.63
N ASP A 44 12.07 30.78 -3.56
CA ASP A 44 10.71 31.32 -3.50
C ASP A 44 9.92 30.72 -2.33
N LEU A 45 10.03 29.41 -2.09
CA LEU A 45 9.41 28.75 -0.94
C LEU A 45 9.87 29.34 0.39
N LEU A 46 11.19 29.57 0.52
CA LEU A 46 11.77 30.19 1.71
C LEU A 46 11.28 31.63 1.90
N LEU A 47 11.05 32.38 0.82
CA LEU A 47 10.50 33.73 0.89
C LEU A 47 9.02 33.74 1.29
N ASP A 48 8.24 32.80 0.78
CA ASP A 48 6.82 32.69 1.14
C ASP A 48 6.68 32.31 2.63
N GLU A 49 7.49 31.38 3.16
CA GLU A 49 7.44 31.06 4.59
C GLU A 49 7.98 32.17 5.50
N LEU A 50 8.92 32.98 5.03
CA LEU A 50 9.30 34.21 5.75
C LEU A 50 8.15 35.21 5.84
N GLN A 51 7.26 35.25 4.84
CA GLN A 51 6.09 36.13 4.84
C GLN A 51 5.03 35.66 5.84
N HIS A 52 4.91 34.36 6.07
CA HIS A 52 4.00 33.77 7.06
C HIS A 52 4.47 33.94 8.51
N GLN A 53 5.76 34.22 8.74
CA GLN A 53 6.27 34.47 10.08
C GLN A 53 6.04 35.92 10.55
N SER A 54 5.71 36.08 11.83
CA SER A 54 5.64 37.40 12.47
C SER A 54 7.05 37.98 12.67
N LEU A 55 7.58 38.64 11.64
CA LEU A 55 8.90 39.27 11.67
C LEU A 55 8.85 40.58 12.47
N LYS A 56 9.88 40.80 13.30
CA LYS A 56 10.02 42.04 14.09
C LYS A 56 10.42 43.25 13.22
N SER A 57 11.05 43.00 12.07
CA SER A 57 11.48 44.04 11.14
C SER A 57 11.70 43.46 9.73
N SER A 58 11.76 44.33 8.72
CA SER A 58 12.13 43.93 7.35
C SER A 58 13.63 43.65 7.16
N ILE A 59 14.42 43.75 8.23
CA ILE A 59 15.85 43.42 8.23
C ILE A 59 16.00 42.00 8.78
N LEU A 60 16.45 41.09 7.94
CA LEU A 60 16.60 39.68 8.28
C LEU A 60 18.00 39.39 8.81
N ASP A 61 18.05 38.86 10.02
CA ASP A 61 19.24 38.32 10.67
C ASP A 61 19.30 36.80 10.55
N LYS A 62 20.41 36.22 11.05
CA LYS A 62 20.63 34.77 10.98
C LYS A 62 19.51 33.99 11.66
N GLU A 63 19.04 34.44 12.83
CA GLU A 63 18.01 33.72 13.59
C GLU A 63 16.68 33.66 12.85
N SER A 64 16.25 34.76 12.23
CA SER A 64 14.98 34.81 11.49
C SER A 64 14.97 33.83 10.31
N VAL A 65 16.09 33.73 9.60
CA VAL A 65 16.23 32.79 8.47
C VAL A 65 16.42 31.35 8.96
N SER A 66 17.25 31.13 9.98
CA SER A 66 17.55 29.79 10.50
C SER A 66 16.30 29.08 11.01
N ARG A 67 15.34 29.78 11.61
CA ARG A 67 14.05 29.20 12.01
C ARG A 67 13.25 28.67 10.82
N VAL A 68 13.14 29.44 9.75
CA VAL A 68 12.43 29.02 8.52
C VAL A 68 13.16 27.87 7.84
N VAL A 69 14.49 27.97 7.73
CA VAL A 69 15.32 26.90 7.18
C VAL A 69 15.14 25.61 7.97
N SER A 70 15.21 25.64 9.30
CA SER A 70 15.00 24.45 10.13
C SER A 70 13.61 23.84 9.94
N LEU A 71 12.56 24.66 9.88
CA LEU A 71 11.20 24.17 9.61
C LEU A 71 11.09 23.49 8.24
N LEU A 72 11.67 24.08 7.20
CA LEU A 72 11.69 23.50 5.86
C LEU A 72 12.51 22.19 5.82
N MET A 73 13.61 22.12 6.57
CA MET A 73 14.45 20.92 6.68
C MET A 73 13.81 19.81 7.51
N GLU A 74 13.08 20.15 8.57
CA GLU A 74 12.31 19.18 9.37
C GLU A 74 11.15 18.60 8.54
N ALA A 75 10.48 19.44 7.75
CA ALA A 75 9.46 19.00 6.80
C ALA A 75 10.03 18.09 5.70
N GLU A 76 11.24 18.37 5.20
CA GLU A 76 11.95 17.52 4.24
C GLU A 76 12.40 16.19 4.86
N ALA A 77 13.03 16.23 6.04
CA ALA A 77 13.49 15.02 6.73
C ALA A 77 12.32 14.09 7.12
N ALA A 78 11.16 14.65 7.50
CA ALA A 78 9.93 13.89 7.71
C ALA A 78 9.37 13.26 6.42
N ALA A 79 9.76 13.77 5.24
CA ALA A 79 9.38 13.22 3.95
C ALA A 79 10.35 12.13 3.43
N GLU A 80 11.62 12.10 3.87
CA GLU A 80 12.63 11.14 3.40
C GLU A 80 12.54 9.73 4.02
N ASP A 81 11.85 9.54 5.16
CA ASP A 81 11.60 8.21 5.75
C ASP A 81 10.56 7.36 4.96
N THR A 82 10.12 7.84 3.79
CA THR A 82 9.19 7.12 2.91
C THR A 82 9.88 6.89 1.56
N PRO A 83 10.04 5.62 1.11
CA PRO A 83 10.75 5.33 -0.12
C PRO A 83 10.09 6.03 -1.30
N ALA A 84 10.93 6.72 -2.07
CA ALA A 84 10.60 7.66 -3.11
C ALA A 84 9.55 7.15 -4.11
N SER A 85 8.44 7.86 -4.21
CA SER A 85 7.99 8.41 -5.49
C SER A 85 6.88 9.43 -5.27
N THR A 86 7.09 10.60 -5.87
CA THR A 86 6.18 11.73 -6.06
C THR A 86 6.08 12.74 -4.92
N SER A 87 6.76 13.85 -5.16
CA SER A 87 6.72 15.15 -4.52
C SER A 87 5.29 15.62 -4.25
N GLY A 88 5.06 16.11 -3.03
CA GLY A 88 3.83 16.78 -2.63
C GLY A 88 3.45 16.37 -1.22
N SER A 89 3.48 17.37 -0.32
CA SER A 89 2.79 17.45 0.97
C SER A 89 2.17 16.13 1.46
N GLY A 90 2.58 15.67 2.65
CA GLY A 90 1.87 14.65 3.40
C GLY A 90 0.43 15.11 3.69
N ALA A 91 -0.44 14.95 2.69
CA ALA A 91 -1.82 15.32 2.76
C ALA A 91 -2.45 14.38 3.80
N ALA A 92 -3.05 14.95 4.84
CA ALA A 92 -3.83 14.20 5.83
C ALA A 92 -4.92 13.33 5.18
N LEU A 93 -5.27 13.63 3.92
CA LEU A 93 -6.09 12.84 3.03
C LEU A 93 -5.32 12.55 1.73
N ARG A 94 -5.12 11.27 1.42
CA ARG A 94 -4.57 10.82 0.13
C ARG A 94 -5.61 10.03 -0.64
N VAL A 95 -5.87 10.45 -1.88
CA VAL A 95 -6.66 9.67 -2.84
C VAL A 95 -5.68 8.87 -3.69
N ILE A 96 -5.82 7.55 -3.72
CA ILE A 96 -4.97 6.65 -4.50
C ILE A 96 -5.76 6.23 -5.74
N ASP A 97 -5.22 6.52 -6.91
CA ASP A 97 -5.78 6.03 -8.17
C ASP A 97 -5.70 4.49 -8.23
N ALA A 98 -6.81 3.83 -8.56
CA ALA A 98 -6.88 2.39 -8.68
C ALA A 98 -5.86 1.80 -9.68
N PHE A 99 -5.44 2.56 -10.69
CA PHE A 99 -4.48 2.12 -11.70
C PHE A 99 -3.01 2.28 -11.27
N VAL A 100 -2.73 3.04 -10.20
CA VAL A 100 -1.37 3.18 -9.65
C VAL A 100 -1.13 2.29 -8.43
N VAL A 101 -2.16 1.59 -7.94
CA VAL A 101 -2.02 0.65 -6.81
C VAL A 101 -1.07 -0.48 -7.20
N PRO A 102 0.02 -0.71 -6.46
CA PRO A 102 0.92 -1.83 -6.72
C PRO A 102 0.16 -3.15 -6.50
N LYS A 103 0.27 -4.04 -7.49
CA LYS A 103 -0.36 -5.36 -7.41
C LYS A 103 0.58 -6.33 -6.72
N TYR A 104 0.09 -7.01 -5.69
CA TYR A 104 0.81 -8.10 -5.03
C TYR A 104 0.15 -9.45 -5.31
N ARG A 105 0.96 -10.51 -5.41
CA ARG A 105 0.51 -11.90 -5.49
C ARG A 105 1.06 -12.71 -4.33
N TYR A 106 0.22 -13.60 -3.79
CA TYR A 106 0.65 -14.51 -2.74
C TYR A 106 1.42 -15.69 -3.34
N ASP A 107 2.64 -15.91 -2.87
CA ASP A 107 3.43 -17.11 -3.18
C ASP A 107 3.16 -18.17 -2.10
N PRO A 108 2.48 -19.30 -2.42
CA PRO A 108 2.18 -20.34 -1.45
C PRO A 108 3.40 -21.14 -0.98
N ILE A 109 4.51 -21.11 -1.75
CA ILE A 109 5.75 -21.80 -1.39
C ILE A 109 6.53 -20.95 -0.39
N LYS A 110 6.77 -19.67 -0.73
CA LYS A 110 7.48 -18.72 0.15
C LYS A 110 6.62 -18.17 1.28
N LYS A 111 5.31 -18.36 1.20
CA LYS A 111 4.29 -17.86 2.14
C LYS A 111 4.36 -16.34 2.33
N MET A 112 4.67 -15.60 1.27
CA MET A 112 4.80 -14.14 1.30
C MET A 112 4.13 -13.50 0.08
N PHE A 113 3.79 -12.22 0.20
CA PHE A 113 3.31 -11.43 -0.93
C PHE A 113 4.50 -10.87 -1.70
N LEU A 114 4.51 -11.10 -3.01
CA LEU A 114 5.50 -10.57 -3.93
C LEU A 114 4.84 -9.57 -4.85
N GLU A 115 5.52 -8.46 -5.10
CA GLU A 115 5.05 -7.45 -6.04
C GLU A 115 5.04 -8.03 -7.46
N HIS A 116 3.96 -7.80 -8.19
CA HIS A 116 3.83 -8.19 -9.59
C HIS A 116 4.42 -7.10 -10.48
N THR A 117 5.62 -7.36 -10.99
CA THR A 117 6.37 -6.44 -11.86
C THR A 117 5.96 -6.50 -13.34
N GLY A 118 4.95 -7.30 -13.68
CA GLY A 118 4.44 -7.43 -15.04
C GLY A 118 3.48 -6.31 -15.44
N ARG A 119 3.23 -6.18 -16.74
CA ARG A 119 2.24 -5.23 -17.27
C ARG A 119 0.82 -5.66 -16.84
N LEU A 120 0.02 -4.68 -16.42
CA LEU A 120 -1.40 -4.86 -16.08
C LEU A 120 -2.29 -4.18 -17.15
N PRO A 121 -2.43 -4.76 -18.34
CA PRO A 121 -3.29 -4.19 -19.37
C PRO A 121 -4.76 -4.25 -18.94
N ILE A 122 -5.53 -3.22 -19.30
CA ILE A 122 -7.00 -3.21 -19.13
C ILE A 122 -7.63 -4.37 -19.90
N HIS A 123 -7.10 -4.67 -21.08
CA HIS A 123 -7.48 -5.83 -21.88
C HIS A 123 -6.49 -6.97 -21.63
N GLY A 124 -6.80 -7.80 -20.63
CA GLY A 124 -6.06 -9.02 -20.33
C GLY A 124 -6.30 -10.11 -21.37
N ASP A 125 -5.37 -11.06 -21.43
CA ASP A 125 -5.53 -12.30 -22.17
C ASP A 125 -6.41 -13.30 -21.39
N ALA A 126 -6.70 -14.46 -21.99
CA ALA A 126 -7.46 -15.51 -21.32
C ALA A 126 -6.80 -15.98 -20.01
N SER A 127 -5.47 -15.96 -19.94
CA SER A 127 -4.72 -16.38 -18.75
C SER A 127 -4.95 -15.41 -17.56
N ALA A 128 -5.12 -14.12 -17.82
CA ALA A 128 -5.42 -13.13 -16.79
C ALA A 128 -6.70 -13.46 -15.99
N LYS A 129 -7.74 -14.02 -16.65
CA LYS A 129 -8.97 -14.45 -15.97
C LYS A 129 -8.72 -15.64 -15.04
N ALA A 130 -7.98 -16.64 -15.48
CA ALA A 130 -7.63 -17.80 -14.65
C ALA A 130 -6.78 -17.37 -13.43
N ILE A 131 -5.82 -16.47 -13.65
CA ILE A 131 -4.97 -15.92 -12.59
C ILE A 131 -5.80 -15.16 -11.55
N LEU A 132 -6.82 -14.41 -11.96
CA LEU A 132 -7.71 -13.70 -11.03
C LEU A 132 -8.35 -14.64 -10.00
N TYR A 133 -8.98 -15.73 -10.48
CA TYR A 133 -9.65 -16.68 -9.59
C TYR A 133 -8.64 -17.46 -8.74
N ARG A 134 -7.48 -17.81 -9.31
CA ARG A 134 -6.38 -18.44 -8.56
C ARG A 134 -5.84 -17.55 -7.44
N ASP A 135 -5.57 -16.27 -7.74
CA ASP A 135 -5.07 -15.29 -6.75
C ASP A 135 -6.09 -15.09 -5.62
N ARG A 136 -7.39 -15.02 -5.95
CA ARG A 136 -8.48 -14.97 -4.96
C ARG A 136 -8.52 -16.20 -4.06
N PHE A 137 -8.51 -17.39 -4.66
CA PHE A 137 -8.51 -18.64 -3.91
C PHE A 137 -7.31 -18.72 -2.96
N LEU A 138 -6.09 -18.45 -3.46
CA LEU A 138 -4.86 -18.53 -2.67
C LEU A 138 -4.87 -17.55 -1.49
N LEU A 139 -5.39 -16.33 -1.68
CA LEU A 139 -5.50 -15.33 -0.62
C LEU A 139 -6.47 -15.78 0.48
N LEU A 140 -7.62 -16.33 0.11
CA LEU A 140 -8.58 -16.85 1.08
C LEU A 140 -8.06 -18.12 1.78
N PHE A 141 -7.43 -19.02 1.03
CA PHE A 141 -6.83 -20.25 1.57
C PHE A 141 -5.71 -19.92 2.56
N GLN A 142 -4.89 -18.91 2.26
CA GLN A 142 -3.85 -18.41 3.15
C GLN A 142 -4.41 -17.88 4.48
N ARG A 143 -5.56 -17.19 4.44
CA ARG A 143 -6.23 -16.68 5.64
C ARG A 143 -6.82 -17.82 6.47
N LEU A 144 -7.57 -18.72 5.82
CA LEU A 144 -8.20 -19.86 6.48
C LEU A 144 -7.16 -20.82 7.10
N SER A 145 -6.04 -21.06 6.41
CA SER A 145 -4.97 -21.94 6.92
C SER A 145 -4.28 -21.41 8.18
N ARG A 146 -4.44 -20.12 8.50
CA ARG A 146 -3.90 -19.50 9.73
C ARG A 146 -4.91 -19.47 10.86
N ASP A 147 -6.16 -19.78 10.58
CA ASP A 147 -7.18 -19.90 11.61
C ASP A 147 -6.94 -21.19 12.42
N PRO A 148 -6.83 -21.10 13.75
CA PRO A 148 -6.64 -22.26 14.61
C PRO A 148 -7.67 -23.37 14.39
N HIS A 149 -8.93 -23.04 14.09
CA HIS A 149 -10.01 -24.01 13.91
C HIS A 149 -9.80 -24.93 12.71
N PHE A 150 -9.12 -24.46 11.67
CA PHE A 150 -8.85 -25.22 10.44
C PHE A 150 -7.41 -25.77 10.37
N SER A 151 -6.60 -25.45 11.38
CA SER A 151 -5.20 -25.90 11.49
C SER A 151 -5.10 -27.28 12.16
N ARG A 152 -4.11 -28.09 11.77
CA ARG A 152 -3.80 -29.33 12.49
C ARG A 152 -3.31 -29.00 13.91
N PRO A 153 -3.93 -29.56 14.97
CA PRO A 153 -3.35 -29.51 16.30
C PRO A 153 -1.97 -30.15 16.28
N ALA A 154 -0.98 -29.51 16.91
CA ALA A 154 0.37 -30.06 17.04
C ALA A 154 0.43 -31.26 17.99
N PHE A 155 -0.57 -31.40 18.86
CA PHE A 155 -0.69 -32.46 19.85
C PHE A 155 -2.13 -32.99 19.89
N ASP A 156 -2.27 -34.29 20.13
CA ASP A 156 -3.54 -35.00 20.28
C ASP A 156 -4.21 -34.51 21.57
N THR A 157 -5.01 -33.45 21.44
CA THR A 157 -5.76 -32.87 22.56
C THR A 157 -7.22 -33.12 22.28
N ASP A 158 -7.96 -33.54 23.31
CA ASP A 158 -9.35 -34.00 23.25
C ASP A 158 -10.18 -33.24 22.22
N LEU A 159 -10.59 -33.99 21.19
CA LEU A 159 -11.30 -33.50 20.02
C LEU A 159 -12.54 -32.72 20.47
N SER A 160 -12.63 -31.46 20.04
CA SER A 160 -13.88 -30.69 20.10
C SER A 160 -15.03 -31.50 19.45
N GLN A 161 -16.30 -31.17 19.75
CA GLN A 161 -17.47 -31.88 19.20
C GLN A 161 -17.49 -31.99 17.66
N PHE A 162 -16.69 -31.20 16.94
CA PHE A 162 -16.56 -31.20 15.47
C PHE A 162 -15.28 -31.87 14.92
N GLY A 163 -14.37 -32.32 15.78
CA GLY A 163 -13.09 -32.92 15.38
C GLY A 163 -12.08 -31.92 14.83
N ASN A 164 -10.99 -32.42 14.22
CA ASN A 164 -9.99 -31.61 13.52
C ASN A 164 -10.56 -31.14 12.17
N CYS A 165 -10.88 -29.85 12.03
CA CYS A 165 -11.48 -29.29 10.81
C CYS A 165 -10.46 -29.06 9.68
N GLN A 166 -9.53 -29.99 9.50
CA GLN A 166 -8.45 -29.83 8.53
C GLN A 166 -9.01 -29.78 7.10
N ILE A 167 -8.72 -28.68 6.42
CA ILE A 167 -9.06 -28.49 5.00
C ILE A 167 -8.28 -29.49 4.14
N SER A 168 -9.00 -30.24 3.32
CA SER A 168 -8.47 -31.24 2.37
C SER A 168 -8.73 -30.78 0.93
N PRO A 169 -7.77 -30.96 0.00
CA PRO A 169 -7.99 -30.74 -1.42
C PRO A 169 -9.06 -31.69 -1.98
N ILE A 170 -9.85 -31.24 -2.94
CA ILE A 170 -10.95 -32.03 -3.54
C ILE A 170 -10.41 -33.32 -4.17
N GLN A 171 -9.29 -33.24 -4.88
CA GLN A 171 -8.67 -34.42 -5.50
C GLN A 171 -8.32 -35.52 -4.47
N SER A 172 -8.06 -35.15 -3.21
CA SER A 172 -7.75 -36.13 -2.15
C SER A 172 -8.97 -36.90 -1.63
N LEU A 173 -10.18 -36.50 -2.02
CA LEU A 173 -11.43 -37.11 -1.57
C LEU A 173 -11.80 -38.36 -2.35
N VAL A 174 -11.19 -38.58 -3.52
CA VAL A 174 -11.46 -39.74 -4.37
C VAL A 174 -11.20 -41.04 -3.59
N GLY A 175 -12.24 -41.86 -3.45
CA GLY A 175 -12.17 -43.14 -2.73
C GLY A 175 -12.22 -43.03 -1.20
N ARG A 176 -12.37 -41.82 -0.63
CA ARG A 176 -12.59 -41.63 0.81
C ARG A 176 -14.07 -41.57 1.14
N THR A 177 -14.44 -42.10 2.31
CA THR A 177 -15.81 -42.02 2.84
C THR A 177 -15.81 -41.30 4.19
N GLY A 178 -16.93 -40.68 4.55
CA GLY A 178 -17.11 -39.95 5.80
C GLY A 178 -17.08 -38.43 5.64
N ARG A 179 -16.91 -37.71 6.77
CA ARG A 179 -16.91 -36.25 6.82
C ARG A 179 -15.52 -35.70 6.48
N CYS A 180 -15.49 -34.68 5.64
CA CYS A 180 -14.28 -33.94 5.29
C CYS A 180 -14.59 -32.44 5.26
N TRP A 181 -13.54 -31.64 5.43
CA TRP A 181 -13.61 -30.19 5.35
C TRP A 181 -12.89 -29.74 4.09
N VAL A 182 -13.56 -28.93 3.28
CA VAL A 182 -13.08 -28.53 1.96
C VAL A 182 -13.27 -27.03 1.83
N MET A 183 -12.30 -26.37 1.22
CA MET A 183 -12.43 -24.99 0.78
C MET A 183 -12.46 -24.99 -0.75
N GLY A 184 -13.45 -24.33 -1.32
CA GLY A 184 -13.62 -24.19 -2.76
C GLY A 184 -14.50 -22.99 -3.09
N VAL A 185 -14.62 -22.73 -4.38
CA VAL A 185 -15.56 -21.75 -4.95
C VAL A 185 -16.82 -22.50 -5.36
N ILE A 186 -17.99 -21.95 -5.01
CA ILE A 186 -19.26 -22.54 -5.45
C ILE A 186 -19.65 -21.94 -6.80
N SER A 187 -19.84 -22.82 -7.78
CA SER A 187 -20.31 -22.46 -9.12
C SER A 187 -21.60 -23.20 -9.44
N GLN A 188 -22.45 -22.57 -10.26
CA GLN A 188 -23.64 -23.17 -10.82
C GLN A 188 -23.48 -23.14 -12.33
N LEU A 189 -23.14 -24.29 -12.91
CA LEU A 189 -22.90 -24.42 -14.34
C LEU A 189 -24.20 -24.70 -15.10
N GLU A 190 -25.08 -25.49 -14.48
CA GLU A 190 -26.41 -25.85 -14.97
C GLU A 190 -27.46 -25.54 -13.90
N ASP A 191 -28.71 -25.31 -14.32
CA ASP A 191 -29.79 -25.03 -13.38
C ASP A 191 -30.04 -26.21 -12.43
N GLY A 192 -29.98 -25.96 -11.13
CA GLY A 192 -30.17 -26.99 -10.09
C GLY A 192 -28.92 -27.81 -9.74
N HIS A 193 -27.81 -27.67 -10.49
CA HIS A 193 -26.57 -28.38 -10.23
C HIS A 193 -25.47 -27.44 -9.73
N PHE A 194 -25.06 -27.64 -8.49
CA PHE A 194 -23.98 -26.87 -7.86
C PHE A 194 -22.68 -27.67 -7.87
N TYR A 195 -21.58 -26.98 -8.11
CA TYR A 195 -20.25 -27.54 -8.08
C TYR A 195 -19.39 -26.78 -7.07
N LEU A 196 -18.51 -27.51 -6.39
CA LEU A 196 -17.44 -26.96 -5.58
C LEU A 196 -16.12 -27.19 -6.31
N GLU A 197 -15.37 -26.12 -6.54
CA GLU A 197 -14.10 -26.15 -7.27
C GLU A 197 -12.95 -25.63 -6.41
N ASP A 198 -11.80 -26.33 -6.44
CA ASP A 198 -10.54 -25.86 -5.89
C ASP A 198 -9.43 -25.87 -6.96
N LEU A 199 -8.17 -25.64 -6.57
CA LEU A 199 -7.06 -25.66 -7.52
C LEU A 199 -6.74 -27.05 -8.11
N THR A 200 -7.38 -28.11 -7.61
CA THR A 200 -7.08 -29.51 -7.94
C THR A 200 -8.19 -30.18 -8.74
N ALA A 201 -9.45 -29.94 -8.41
CA ALA A 201 -10.60 -30.60 -9.03
C ALA A 201 -11.91 -29.82 -8.78
N ALA A 202 -12.96 -30.24 -9.48
CA ALA A 202 -14.34 -29.84 -9.23
C ALA A 202 -15.18 -31.07 -8.85
N VAL A 203 -16.13 -30.90 -7.94
CA VAL A 203 -17.07 -31.95 -7.52
C VAL A 203 -18.48 -31.37 -7.42
N GLU A 204 -19.47 -32.13 -7.88
CA GLU A 204 -20.88 -31.76 -7.73
C GLU A 204 -21.30 -31.87 -6.25
N ILE A 205 -22.04 -30.88 -5.76
CA ILE A 205 -22.49 -30.81 -4.37
C ILE A 205 -24.01 -30.67 -4.29
N ASN A 206 -24.61 -31.37 -3.32
CA ASN A 206 -26.03 -31.22 -3.00
C ASN A 206 -26.18 -30.33 -1.76
N LEU A 207 -26.79 -29.16 -1.94
CA LEU A 207 -27.01 -28.16 -0.90
C LEU A 207 -28.43 -28.20 -0.29
N SER A 208 -29.28 -29.17 -0.65
CA SER A 208 -30.68 -29.22 -0.20
C SER A 208 -30.85 -29.32 1.33
N ASN A 209 -29.88 -29.91 2.01
CA ASN A 209 -29.85 -30.04 3.49
C ASN A 209 -28.85 -29.08 4.14
N ALA A 210 -28.33 -28.10 3.41
CA ALA A 210 -27.35 -27.16 3.95
C ALA A 210 -28.02 -26.20 4.93
N ILE A 211 -27.41 -26.03 6.10
CA ILE A 211 -27.81 -25.01 7.08
C ILE A 211 -26.82 -23.87 6.97
N SER A 212 -27.29 -22.67 6.62
CA SER A 212 -26.45 -21.47 6.60
C SER A 212 -26.09 -21.08 8.04
N LEU A 213 -24.83 -21.26 8.43
CA LEU A 213 -24.37 -20.95 9.78
C LEU A 213 -23.97 -19.47 9.98
N ALA A 214 -24.04 -18.63 8.94
CA ALA A 214 -23.70 -17.22 9.02
C ALA A 214 -24.85 -16.34 8.52
N THR A 215 -25.06 -15.20 9.20
CA THR A 215 -25.97 -14.09 8.89
C THR A 215 -25.66 -13.35 7.57
N ASN A 216 -24.94 -13.98 6.64
CA ASN A 216 -24.44 -13.37 5.41
C ASN A 216 -25.05 -14.01 4.16
N ASN A 217 -25.22 -13.19 3.12
CA ASN A 217 -25.76 -13.60 1.84
C ASN A 217 -24.75 -14.50 1.09
N PHE A 218 -25.18 -15.71 0.72
CA PHE A 218 -24.46 -16.57 -0.21
C PHE A 218 -24.86 -16.22 -1.65
N LEU A 219 -23.87 -15.98 -2.51
CA LEU A 219 -24.05 -15.72 -3.94
C LEU A 219 -23.21 -16.72 -4.75
N SER A 220 -23.57 -16.91 -6.02
CA SER A 220 -22.72 -17.66 -6.96
C SER A 220 -21.35 -17.00 -7.08
N GLN A 221 -20.26 -17.79 -7.16
CA GLN A 221 -18.86 -17.34 -7.16
C GLN A 221 -18.34 -16.77 -5.82
N CYS A 222 -19.02 -17.10 -4.72
CA CYS A 222 -18.46 -16.96 -3.37
C CYS A 222 -17.41 -18.04 -3.07
#